data_AF-A0A257U711-F1
#
_entry.id   AF-A0A257U711-F1
#
_cell.length_a   1.000
_cell.length_b   1.000
_cell.length_c   1.000
_cell.angle_alpha   90.00
_cell.angle_beta   90.00
_cell.angle_gamma   90.00
#
_symmetry.space_group_name_H-M   'P 1'
#
loop_
_entity.id
_entity.type
_entity.pdbx_description
1 polymer ?
#
loop_
_entity_poly.entity_id
_entity_poly.type
_entity_poly.pdbx_seq_one_letter_code
_entity_poly.pdbx_strand_id
1 'polypeptide(L)'
;MKLPRNDWNRFLRSISISPTSKKRRPPHKRRLARVQQLEVRDLLTASMQVFDGPAQIYNGGSDSFSSANVGDVATKDFTVEDTGDEDLSIGSINLPVGFSLQTPLPLDIPAGTSSTFTVSMDTSSANYYDGTMEIDSNDPTSPFDIDLSGTVNASATPTLDLFDGMSQIYNGGSDSFDTANVGDVATKTFTIDEGGGADLNINSISLPAGFSLQTSLPIDVPAYGSGTFTVSMDTSSANYYDGTMEIDSNDPTSPFDIDLSGTVNAAGQAPAMSLLDGSTTIANGGSDSFGTAAQGTSDSKTFTVDNTGNASLSISAISPPTGFSLGTTLPLSIAAGGSGTFVVSMDTSTAATLSGTMSITDNDSNNDPYDVSLSGTVTAAPEPAMSLLDGSTAIANGGSDSFGSVVHGGSDTKTFTVDNTGTASLSVSAIGLPTGYSLQTALPLTIAAGSSATFVVALDTSAVGTLAGPMSITDSDGNNDPYTVNLSGTVTPALHVWVGGGADNHWTTAANWQNDQLPLSGDDLLFQGTSQLLTQDDFAAGTSFDAITFGSNGFSLTGNTFTVTSGVTVDSGVTGSLIAANAILGGPVSINIADASLSVSGIVSGSGSLGRSAPELSRLQAAIRTRAE
;
A
#
# COMPACT_ATOMS: atom_id res chain seq x y z
N MET A 1 -67.04 -15.09 -21.22
CA MET A 1 -67.64 -13.94 -20.50
C MET A 1 -67.00 -12.69 -21.08
N LYS A 2 -67.61 -12.12 -22.11
CA LYS A 2 -68.31 -10.81 -22.12
C LYS A 2 -67.36 -9.59 -22.11
N LEU A 3 -67.09 -9.09 -23.33
CA LEU A 3 -67.46 -7.74 -23.86
C LEU A 3 -68.16 -6.77 -22.88
N PRO A 4 -67.99 -5.45 -23.07
CA PRO A 4 -68.86 -4.68 -24.01
C PRO A 4 -68.09 -3.73 -24.95
N ARG A 5 -68.47 -3.55 -26.25
CA ARG A 5 -69.71 -2.96 -26.83
C ARG A 5 -69.78 -1.43 -26.62
N ASN A 6 -70.13 -0.58 -27.59
CA ASN A 6 -71.21 -0.62 -28.59
C ASN A 6 -70.92 0.44 -29.66
N ASP A 7 -71.07 0.17 -30.97
CA ASP A 7 -72.28 -0.08 -31.78
C ASP A 7 -73.05 1.21 -32.14
N TRP A 8 -73.29 1.44 -33.44
CA TRP A 8 -74.57 1.17 -34.12
C TRP A 8 -74.48 1.68 -35.58
N ASN A 9 -74.53 0.80 -36.62
CA ASN A 9 -75.74 0.33 -37.34
C ASN A 9 -76.42 1.45 -38.17
N ARG A 10 -77.04 1.26 -39.34
CA ARG A 10 -77.31 0.21 -40.33
C ARG A 10 -78.36 0.84 -41.28
N PHE A 11 -78.57 0.25 -42.47
CA PHE A 11 -79.86 0.20 -43.21
C PHE A 11 -80.23 1.47 -44.04
N LEU A 12 -80.59 1.45 -45.34
CA LEU A 12 -81.25 0.46 -46.23
C LEU A 12 -80.99 0.78 -47.73
N ARG A 13 -80.91 -0.28 -48.58
CA ARG A 13 -81.62 -0.57 -49.87
C ARG A 13 -82.04 0.64 -50.76
N SER A 14 -81.97 0.67 -52.10
CA SER A 14 -81.91 -0.36 -53.16
C SER A 14 -82.03 0.31 -54.55
N ILE A 15 -81.50 -0.36 -55.61
CA ILE A 15 -82.06 -0.50 -56.98
C ILE A 15 -81.82 0.58 -58.08
N SER A 16 -81.08 0.13 -59.10
CA SER A 16 -81.30 0.23 -60.58
C SER A 16 -80.79 1.36 -61.49
N ILE A 17 -79.97 0.89 -62.45
CA ILE A 17 -80.07 0.99 -63.93
C ILE A 17 -79.31 2.11 -64.68
N SER A 18 -78.37 1.60 -65.49
CA SER A 18 -77.72 2.01 -66.75
C SER A 18 -78.08 3.33 -67.46
N PRO A 19 -77.08 3.97 -68.11
CA PRO A 19 -77.29 5.11 -69.00
C PRO A 19 -77.36 4.68 -70.48
N THR A 20 -78.21 5.32 -71.28
CA THR A 20 -78.05 5.29 -72.75
C THR A 20 -78.24 6.65 -73.41
N SER A 21 -77.11 7.13 -73.91
CA SER A 21 -76.88 7.48 -75.32
C SER A 21 -77.12 8.92 -75.83
N LYS A 22 -76.06 9.39 -76.53
CA LYS A 22 -76.04 9.96 -77.91
C LYS A 22 -76.78 11.28 -78.15
N LYS A 23 -76.36 12.18 -79.05
CA LYS A 23 -75.12 12.51 -79.79
C LYS A 23 -75.49 13.78 -80.61
N ARG A 24 -74.48 14.64 -80.85
CA ARG A 24 -74.28 15.52 -82.04
C ARG A 24 -74.90 16.94 -82.14
N ARG A 25 -73.98 17.87 -82.41
CA ARG A 25 -74.02 19.32 -82.79
C ARG A 25 -74.80 19.60 -84.10
N PRO A 26 -75.25 20.85 -84.40
CA PRO A 26 -74.45 21.83 -85.21
C PRO A 26 -74.78 23.36 -84.98
N PRO A 27 -74.14 24.33 -85.71
CA PRO A 27 -74.00 25.75 -85.31
C PRO A 27 -74.63 26.83 -86.24
N HIS A 28 -74.80 28.08 -85.76
CA HIS A 28 -74.14 29.35 -86.22
C HIS A 28 -74.88 30.68 -85.84
N LYS A 29 -74.12 31.59 -85.17
CA LYS A 29 -74.06 33.08 -85.17
C LYS A 29 -75.35 33.97 -85.10
N ARG A 30 -75.52 34.73 -84.00
CA ARG A 30 -75.47 36.24 -83.87
C ARG A 30 -76.01 36.70 -82.49
N ARG A 31 -75.76 37.98 -82.16
CA ARG A 31 -75.55 38.64 -80.85
C ARG A 31 -76.83 39.30 -80.26
N LEU A 32 -77.05 39.23 -78.93
CA LEU A 32 -77.49 40.29 -77.97
C LEU A 32 -78.44 39.81 -76.82
N ALA A 33 -77.89 39.83 -75.60
CA ALA A 33 -78.41 40.18 -74.26
C ALA A 33 -79.75 39.63 -73.66
N ARG A 34 -79.58 38.67 -72.73
CA ARG A 34 -79.97 38.62 -71.29
C ARG A 34 -81.42 38.93 -70.85
N VAL A 35 -82.11 37.91 -70.29
CA VAL A 35 -82.73 37.92 -68.94
C VAL A 35 -82.71 36.51 -68.31
N GLN A 36 -82.08 36.45 -67.13
CA GLN A 36 -82.18 35.60 -65.93
C GLN A 36 -82.68 34.14 -65.96
N GLN A 37 -81.84 33.26 -65.40
CA GLN A 37 -82.21 31.94 -64.85
C GLN A 37 -81.53 31.79 -63.48
N LEU A 38 -82.29 31.35 -62.47
CA LEU A 38 -81.84 31.08 -61.10
C LEU A 38 -82.41 29.72 -60.71
N GLU A 39 -81.58 28.69 -60.75
CA GLU A 39 -81.83 27.36 -60.19
C GLU A 39 -80.50 26.87 -59.60
N VAL A 40 -80.59 26.34 -58.37
CA VAL A 40 -79.48 25.88 -57.53
C VAL A 40 -78.73 24.75 -58.26
N ARG A 41 -77.49 25.04 -58.64
CA ARG A 41 -76.54 24.01 -59.06
C ARG A 41 -75.93 23.43 -57.80
N ASP A 42 -75.98 22.10 -57.64
CA ASP A 42 -74.95 21.41 -56.86
C ASP A 42 -73.61 21.91 -57.42
N LEU A 43 -72.87 22.63 -56.59
CA LEU A 43 -71.55 23.12 -56.97
C LEU A 43 -70.66 21.88 -57.00
N LEU A 44 -70.50 21.31 -58.20
CA LEU A 44 -69.41 20.37 -58.44
C LEU A 44 -68.10 21.09 -58.12
N THR A 45 -67.24 20.43 -57.36
CA THR A 45 -66.00 21.00 -56.83
C THR A 45 -64.88 19.97 -56.95
N ALA A 46 -63.69 20.44 -57.30
CA ALA A 46 -62.45 19.68 -57.15
C ALA A 46 -62.15 19.46 -55.66
N SER A 47 -61.50 18.35 -55.31
CA SER A 47 -61.15 18.00 -53.92
C SER A 47 -59.77 17.34 -53.84
N MET A 48 -58.77 18.12 -53.47
CA MET A 48 -57.37 17.77 -53.45
C MET A 48 -56.97 16.99 -52.19
N GLN A 49 -56.29 15.87 -52.38
CA GLN A 49 -55.57 15.15 -51.33
C GLN A 49 -54.12 14.96 -51.75
N VAL A 50 -53.19 15.08 -50.80
CA VAL A 50 -51.75 14.94 -51.05
C VAL A 50 -51.19 13.76 -50.26
N PHE A 51 -50.29 13.00 -50.87
CA PHE A 51 -49.68 11.81 -50.28
C PHE A 51 -48.15 11.81 -50.46
N ASP A 52 -47.43 11.31 -49.46
CA ASP A 52 -46.04 10.83 -49.56
C ASP A 52 -46.07 9.30 -49.53
N GLY A 53 -45.82 8.67 -50.69
CA GLY A 53 -46.02 7.23 -50.88
C GLY A 53 -47.45 6.81 -50.45
N PRO A 54 -47.62 5.85 -49.51
CA PRO A 54 -48.94 5.44 -49.03
C PRO A 54 -49.53 6.34 -47.92
N ALA A 55 -48.80 7.34 -47.42
CA ALA A 55 -49.23 8.18 -46.31
C ALA A 55 -49.93 9.44 -46.79
N GLN A 56 -51.17 9.67 -46.35
CA GLN A 56 -51.88 10.92 -46.61
C GLN A 56 -51.33 12.05 -45.75
N ILE A 57 -51.05 13.19 -46.38
CA ILE A 57 -50.72 14.45 -45.72
C ILE A 57 -51.99 15.31 -45.72
N TYR A 58 -52.32 15.91 -44.58
CA TYR A 58 -53.48 16.80 -44.44
C TYR A 58 -53.07 18.26 -44.63
N ASN A 59 -54.01 19.12 -45.04
CA ASN A 59 -53.75 20.56 -45.21
C ASN A 59 -53.34 21.18 -43.85
N GLY A 60 -52.19 21.87 -43.81
CA GLY A 60 -51.52 22.36 -42.61
C GLY A 60 -50.71 21.28 -41.86
N GLY A 61 -50.50 20.12 -42.47
CA GLY A 61 -49.67 19.03 -41.95
C GLY A 61 -48.18 19.28 -42.17
N SER A 62 -47.36 18.31 -41.77
CA SER A 62 -45.90 18.38 -41.96
C SER A 62 -45.36 17.10 -42.58
N ASP A 63 -44.25 17.24 -43.29
CA ASP A 63 -43.50 16.12 -43.82
C ASP A 63 -41.99 16.43 -43.83
N SER A 64 -41.16 15.40 -43.69
CA SER A 64 -39.71 15.56 -43.53
C SER A 64 -38.92 14.72 -44.54
N PHE A 65 -37.88 15.33 -45.09
CA PHE A 65 -36.85 14.63 -45.85
C PHE A 65 -35.94 13.86 -44.89
N SER A 66 -35.44 12.71 -45.34
CA SER A 66 -34.37 12.02 -44.62
C SER A 66 -33.12 12.90 -44.57
N SER A 67 -32.31 12.77 -43.52
CA SER A 67 -31.03 13.49 -43.44
C SER A 67 -30.14 13.11 -44.61
N ALA A 68 -29.56 14.11 -45.27
CA ALA A 68 -28.58 13.95 -46.34
C ALA A 68 -27.24 14.57 -45.92
N ASN A 69 -26.14 14.21 -46.56
CA ASN A 69 -24.88 14.94 -46.46
C ASN A 69 -24.78 15.97 -47.61
N VAL A 70 -23.87 16.94 -47.46
CA VAL A 70 -23.58 17.89 -48.54
C VAL A 70 -23.22 17.15 -49.83
N GLY A 71 -23.93 17.46 -50.92
CA GLY A 71 -23.75 16.84 -52.23
C GLY A 71 -24.62 15.61 -52.53
N ASP A 72 -25.34 15.06 -51.54
CA ASP A 72 -26.26 13.94 -51.76
C ASP A 72 -27.48 14.36 -52.59
N VAL A 73 -28.12 13.41 -53.27
CA VAL A 73 -29.42 13.65 -53.92
C VAL A 73 -30.55 13.41 -52.91
N ALA A 74 -31.24 14.47 -52.48
CA ALA A 74 -32.36 14.39 -51.53
C ALA A 74 -33.67 14.81 -52.20
N THR A 75 -34.51 13.85 -52.57
CA THR A 75 -35.73 14.05 -53.35
C THR A 75 -36.91 13.30 -52.76
N LYS A 76 -38.11 13.86 -52.85
CA LYS A 76 -39.35 13.22 -52.40
C LYS A 76 -40.47 13.40 -53.41
N ASP A 77 -41.23 12.33 -53.64
CA ASP A 77 -42.37 12.32 -54.56
C ASP A 77 -43.67 12.58 -53.79
N PHE A 78 -44.39 13.62 -54.19
CA PHE A 78 -45.72 13.94 -53.69
C PHE A 78 -46.75 13.56 -54.74
N THR A 79 -47.74 12.77 -54.34
CA THR A 79 -48.87 12.40 -55.19
C THR A 79 -50.08 13.22 -54.81
N VAL A 80 -50.61 13.96 -55.79
CA VAL A 80 -51.86 14.73 -55.65
C VAL A 80 -52.97 13.92 -56.30
N GLU A 81 -54.02 13.64 -55.55
CA GLU A 81 -55.21 12.95 -56.00
C GLU A 81 -56.41 13.90 -55.96
N ASP A 82 -57.16 13.94 -57.07
CA ASP A 82 -58.45 14.63 -57.10
C ASP A 82 -59.57 13.64 -56.79
N THR A 83 -60.16 13.81 -55.62
CA THR A 83 -61.28 13.00 -55.11
C THR A 83 -62.64 13.64 -55.38
N GLY A 84 -62.65 14.81 -56.04
CA GLY A 84 -63.85 15.57 -56.38
C GLY A 84 -64.52 15.11 -57.67
N ASP A 85 -65.51 15.89 -58.12
CA ASP A 85 -66.33 15.59 -59.30
C ASP A 85 -66.03 16.51 -60.51
N GLU A 86 -65.11 17.47 -60.36
CA GLU A 86 -64.60 18.36 -61.43
C GLU A 86 -63.07 18.35 -61.40
N ASP A 87 -62.45 18.50 -62.57
CA ASP A 87 -60.99 18.45 -62.70
C ASP A 87 -60.29 19.48 -61.79
N LEU A 88 -59.33 19.00 -61.01
CA LEU A 88 -58.45 19.81 -60.17
C LEU A 88 -57.39 20.51 -61.03
N SER A 89 -57.48 21.83 -61.13
CA SER A 89 -56.44 22.65 -61.76
C SER A 89 -55.53 23.24 -60.70
N ILE A 90 -54.23 22.94 -60.79
CA ILE A 90 -53.18 23.49 -59.93
C ILE A 90 -52.64 24.78 -60.57
N GLY A 91 -52.79 25.90 -59.87
CA GLY A 91 -52.40 27.22 -60.35
C GLY A 91 -50.92 27.53 -60.13
N SER A 92 -50.44 27.30 -58.90
CA SER A 92 -49.06 27.56 -58.49
C SER A 92 -48.64 26.65 -57.36
N ILE A 93 -47.32 26.49 -57.21
CA ILE A 93 -46.71 25.97 -56.01
C ILE A 93 -45.63 26.94 -55.55
N ASN A 94 -45.68 27.32 -54.28
CA ASN A 94 -44.61 28.07 -53.63
C ASN A 94 -43.84 27.11 -52.73
N LEU A 95 -42.54 27.00 -52.94
CA LEU A 95 -41.66 26.17 -52.11
C LEU A 95 -40.84 27.06 -51.17
N PRO A 96 -40.60 26.61 -49.92
CA PRO A 96 -39.74 27.32 -49.00
C PRO A 96 -38.27 27.30 -49.46
N VAL A 97 -37.47 28.21 -48.92
CA VAL A 97 -36.04 28.31 -49.25
C VAL A 97 -35.34 26.98 -48.96
N GLY A 98 -34.51 26.53 -49.90
CA GLY A 98 -33.83 25.23 -49.82
C GLY A 98 -34.60 24.07 -50.43
N PHE A 99 -35.79 24.29 -51.02
CA PHE A 99 -36.53 23.29 -51.77
C PHE A 99 -36.88 23.77 -53.18
N SER A 100 -36.86 22.87 -54.16
CA SER A 100 -37.20 23.15 -55.55
C SER A 100 -37.95 22.01 -56.20
N LEU A 101 -38.77 22.31 -57.21
CA LEU A 101 -39.37 21.28 -58.05
C LEU A 101 -38.30 20.65 -58.93
N GLN A 102 -38.24 19.33 -58.92
CA GLN A 102 -37.40 18.56 -59.83
C GLN A 102 -38.17 18.09 -61.07
N THR A 103 -39.47 17.79 -60.91
CA THR A 103 -40.38 17.48 -62.03
C THR A 103 -41.44 18.57 -62.20
N PRO A 104 -41.97 18.79 -63.41
CA PRO A 104 -43.00 19.81 -63.63
C PRO A 104 -44.26 19.56 -62.80
N LEU A 105 -44.86 20.64 -62.29
CA LEU A 105 -46.12 20.57 -61.56
C LEU A 105 -47.27 20.08 -62.49
N PRO A 106 -48.10 19.11 -62.08
CA PRO A 106 -49.26 18.70 -62.85
C PRO A 106 -50.32 19.81 -62.79
N LEU A 107 -50.53 20.51 -63.91
CA LEU A 107 -51.41 21.68 -63.96
C LEU A 107 -52.90 21.33 -63.98
N ASP A 108 -53.27 20.13 -64.46
CA ASP A 108 -54.64 19.64 -64.51
C ASP A 108 -54.67 18.15 -64.15
N ILE A 109 -55.46 17.78 -63.15
CA ILE A 109 -55.65 16.41 -62.68
C ILE A 109 -57.13 16.06 -62.87
N PRO A 110 -57.48 15.15 -63.81
CA PRO A 110 -58.86 14.77 -64.02
C PRO A 110 -59.52 14.19 -62.77
N ALA A 111 -60.82 14.44 -62.60
CA ALA A 111 -61.59 13.94 -61.46
C ALA A 111 -61.44 12.41 -61.26
N GLY A 112 -61.10 11.99 -60.03
CA GLY A 112 -60.88 10.60 -59.66
C GLY A 112 -59.53 10.01 -60.08
N THR A 113 -58.57 10.85 -60.48
CA THR A 113 -57.20 10.43 -60.84
C THR A 113 -56.16 11.11 -59.96
N SER A 114 -54.91 10.63 -60.04
CA SER A 114 -53.78 11.22 -59.35
C SER A 114 -52.61 11.48 -60.29
N SER A 115 -51.76 12.42 -59.88
CA SER A 115 -50.52 12.75 -60.55
C SER A 115 -49.43 13.02 -59.52
N THR A 116 -48.18 12.75 -59.89
CA THR A 116 -47.03 12.86 -58.99
C THR A 116 -46.09 13.95 -59.45
N PHE A 117 -45.55 14.71 -58.51
CA PHE A 117 -44.43 15.61 -58.72
C PHE A 117 -43.35 15.37 -57.67
N THR A 118 -42.12 15.79 -57.98
CA THR A 118 -40.94 15.52 -57.17
C THR A 118 -40.35 16.83 -56.69
N VAL A 119 -40.08 16.90 -55.40
CA VAL A 119 -39.42 18.03 -54.74
C VAL A 119 -38.03 17.60 -54.33
N SER A 120 -37.04 18.42 -54.63
CA SER A 120 -35.66 18.25 -54.19
C SER A 120 -35.30 19.24 -53.10
N MET A 121 -34.55 18.80 -52.09
CA MET A 121 -33.89 19.65 -51.10
C MET A 121 -32.49 20.04 -51.60
N ASP A 122 -32.09 21.30 -51.41
CA ASP A 122 -30.76 21.81 -51.78
C ASP A 122 -29.69 21.29 -50.81
N THR A 123 -28.90 20.33 -51.27
CA THR A 123 -27.81 19.72 -50.51
C THR A 123 -26.45 20.37 -50.77
N SER A 124 -26.39 21.53 -51.43
CA SER A 124 -25.11 22.19 -51.77
C SER A 124 -24.32 22.70 -50.57
N SER A 125 -24.97 22.87 -49.41
CA SER A 125 -24.34 23.30 -48.17
C SER A 125 -25.01 22.68 -46.95
N ALA A 126 -24.23 22.50 -45.88
CA ALA A 126 -24.73 21.93 -44.64
C ALA A 126 -25.66 22.93 -43.96
N ASN A 127 -26.92 22.57 -43.80
CA ASN A 127 -27.94 23.44 -43.23
C ASN A 127 -29.15 22.63 -42.77
N TYR A 128 -29.97 23.24 -41.91
CA TYR A 128 -31.32 22.75 -41.63
C TYR A 128 -32.30 23.63 -42.40
N TYR A 129 -33.12 23.02 -43.26
CA TYR A 129 -34.14 23.72 -44.03
C TYR A 129 -35.52 23.39 -43.46
N ASP A 130 -36.32 24.41 -43.24
CA ASP A 130 -37.73 24.30 -42.91
C ASP A 130 -38.58 25.38 -43.60
N GLY A 131 -39.88 25.14 -43.67
CA GLY A 131 -40.86 26.12 -44.14
C GLY A 131 -42.06 25.47 -44.81
N THR A 132 -43.03 26.28 -45.18
CA THR A 132 -44.31 25.79 -45.72
C THR A 132 -44.28 25.76 -47.25
N MET A 133 -44.56 24.60 -47.82
CA MET A 133 -44.98 24.45 -49.22
C MET A 133 -46.45 24.81 -49.32
N GLU A 134 -46.80 25.68 -50.26
CA GLU A 134 -48.18 26.14 -50.52
C GLU A 134 -48.58 25.75 -51.95
N ILE A 135 -49.65 24.98 -52.10
CA ILE A 135 -50.21 24.56 -53.41
C ILE A 135 -51.54 25.27 -53.65
N ASP A 136 -51.56 26.18 -54.63
CA ASP A 136 -52.77 26.87 -55.06
C ASP A 136 -53.52 26.04 -56.10
N SER A 137 -54.83 25.89 -55.91
CA SER A 137 -55.71 25.16 -56.82
C SER A 137 -57.11 25.75 -56.90
N ASN A 138 -57.96 25.18 -57.75
CA ASN A 138 -59.39 25.46 -57.78
C ASN A 138 -60.21 24.69 -56.71
N ASP A 139 -59.56 23.94 -55.81
CA ASP A 139 -60.20 23.38 -54.61
C ASP A 139 -60.69 24.52 -53.69
N PRO A 140 -61.94 24.49 -53.19
CA PRO A 140 -62.45 25.48 -52.23
C PRO A 140 -61.63 25.67 -50.95
N THR A 141 -60.79 24.71 -50.59
CA THR A 141 -59.89 24.73 -49.44
C THR A 141 -58.47 25.20 -49.77
N SER A 142 -58.21 25.59 -51.02
CA SER A 142 -56.95 26.20 -51.46
C SER A 142 -56.61 27.47 -50.65
N PRO A 143 -55.33 27.72 -50.32
CA PRO A 143 -54.17 26.87 -50.63
C PRO A 143 -54.07 25.62 -49.74
N PHE A 144 -53.33 24.63 -50.22
CA PHE A 144 -52.96 23.45 -49.44
C PHE A 144 -51.53 23.56 -48.95
N ASP A 145 -51.37 23.61 -47.63
CA ASP A 145 -50.11 23.86 -46.96
C ASP A 145 -49.50 22.57 -46.40
N ILE A 146 -48.20 22.40 -46.60
CA ILE A 146 -47.38 21.32 -46.02
C ILE A 146 -46.09 21.92 -45.47
N ASP A 147 -45.87 21.82 -44.16
CA ASP A 147 -44.60 22.19 -43.54
C ASP A 147 -43.54 21.14 -43.87
N LEU A 148 -42.57 21.53 -44.69
CA LEU A 148 -41.42 20.71 -45.05
C LEU A 148 -40.25 20.97 -44.09
N SER A 149 -39.51 19.91 -43.79
CA SER A 149 -38.23 20.02 -43.09
C SER A 149 -37.20 19.01 -43.58
N GLY A 150 -35.91 19.31 -43.41
CA GLY A 150 -34.82 18.40 -43.72
C GLY A 150 -33.47 18.91 -43.22
N THR A 151 -32.56 17.98 -42.94
CA THR A 151 -31.20 18.29 -42.48
C THR A 151 -30.18 17.87 -43.52
N VAL A 152 -29.27 18.77 -43.86
CA VAL A 152 -28.06 18.49 -44.65
C VAL A 152 -26.85 18.58 -43.70
N ASN A 153 -26.25 17.44 -43.40
CA ASN A 153 -25.05 17.36 -42.57
C ASN A 153 -23.81 17.76 -43.36
N ALA A 154 -22.80 18.31 -42.69
CA ALA A 154 -21.50 18.53 -43.30
C ALA A 154 -20.88 17.20 -43.76
N SER A 155 -20.17 17.21 -44.89
CA SER A 155 -19.39 16.04 -45.30
C SER A 155 -18.30 15.77 -44.25
N ALA A 156 -18.10 14.51 -43.91
CA ALA A 156 -16.93 14.13 -43.12
C ALA A 156 -15.66 14.50 -43.89
N THR A 157 -14.66 14.99 -43.17
CA THR A 157 -13.33 15.33 -43.70
C THR A 157 -12.28 14.40 -43.10
N PRO A 158 -11.23 14.05 -43.83
CA PRO A 158 -10.11 13.31 -43.26
C PRO A 158 -9.19 14.22 -42.44
N THR A 159 -8.41 13.65 -41.51
CA THR A 159 -7.41 14.34 -40.68
C THR A 159 -6.15 13.49 -40.47
N LEU A 160 -5.01 13.91 -41.02
CA LEU A 160 -3.73 13.23 -40.93
C LEU A 160 -3.02 13.50 -39.60
N ASP A 161 -2.82 12.46 -38.80
CA ASP A 161 -1.88 12.45 -37.68
C ASP A 161 -0.64 11.58 -38.02
N LEU A 162 0.56 12.13 -37.83
CA LEU A 162 1.83 11.46 -38.17
C LEU A 162 2.58 11.04 -36.91
N PHE A 163 3.17 9.85 -36.91
CA PHE A 163 3.94 9.30 -35.78
C PHE A 163 5.27 8.67 -36.21
N ASP A 164 6.28 8.81 -35.35
CA ASP A 164 7.47 7.94 -35.32
C ASP A 164 7.45 7.10 -34.04
N GLY A 165 7.29 5.79 -34.19
CA GLY A 165 7.04 4.88 -33.06
C GLY A 165 5.78 5.28 -32.28
N MET A 166 5.97 5.74 -31.03
CA MET A 166 4.88 6.21 -30.16
C MET A 166 4.77 7.75 -30.11
N SER A 167 5.66 8.47 -30.77
CA SER A 167 5.74 9.93 -30.71
C SER A 167 5.00 10.58 -31.88
N GLN A 168 3.99 11.40 -31.57
CA GLN A 168 3.29 12.21 -32.57
C GLN A 168 4.21 13.32 -33.09
N ILE A 169 4.20 13.52 -34.39
CA ILE A 169 4.88 14.61 -35.10
C ILE A 169 3.79 15.52 -35.65
N TYR A 170 3.89 16.82 -35.38
CA TYR A 170 2.91 17.81 -35.83
C TYR A 170 3.35 18.47 -37.15
N ASN A 171 2.39 19.05 -37.89
CA ASN A 171 2.68 19.81 -39.11
C ASN A 171 3.59 21.02 -38.79
N GLY A 172 4.69 21.15 -39.53
CA GLY A 172 5.81 22.08 -39.26
C GLY A 172 6.80 21.58 -38.20
N GLY A 173 6.69 20.33 -37.75
CA GLY A 173 7.58 19.69 -36.79
C GLY A 173 8.88 19.20 -37.43
N SER A 174 9.66 18.42 -36.67
CA SER A 174 10.93 17.86 -37.14
C SER A 174 11.15 16.44 -36.63
N ASP A 175 11.89 15.63 -37.40
CA ASP A 175 12.36 14.31 -36.98
C ASP A 175 13.81 14.05 -37.44
N SER A 176 14.54 13.20 -36.71
CA SER A 176 15.95 12.90 -36.98
C SER A 176 16.22 11.42 -37.19
N PHE A 177 16.98 11.08 -38.22
CA PHE A 177 17.57 9.76 -38.48
C PHE A 177 18.87 9.53 -37.68
N ASP A 178 19.15 10.39 -36.70
CA ASP A 178 20.35 10.38 -35.87
C ASP A 178 21.65 10.30 -36.71
N THR A 179 22.62 9.53 -36.26
CA THR A 179 23.90 9.32 -36.94
C THR A 179 23.97 7.91 -37.52
N ALA A 180 24.30 7.81 -38.80
CA ALA A 180 24.65 6.56 -39.49
C ALA A 180 26.09 6.65 -40.02
N ASN A 181 26.71 5.52 -40.35
CA ASN A 181 27.97 5.49 -41.08
C ASN A 181 27.74 5.26 -42.57
N VAL A 182 28.75 5.61 -43.39
CA VAL A 182 28.72 5.27 -44.81
C VAL A 182 28.55 3.76 -44.99
N GLY A 183 27.47 3.37 -45.67
CA GLY A 183 27.09 1.98 -45.94
C GLY A 183 26.09 1.36 -44.96
N ASP A 184 25.71 2.05 -43.88
CA ASP A 184 24.69 1.58 -42.94
C ASP A 184 23.29 1.63 -43.58
N VAL A 185 22.36 0.80 -43.10
CA VAL A 185 20.95 0.92 -43.48
C VAL A 185 20.26 1.88 -42.52
N ALA A 186 19.92 3.09 -42.98
CA ALA A 186 19.21 4.10 -42.21
C ALA A 186 17.79 4.29 -42.74
N THR A 187 16.81 3.63 -42.12
CA THR A 187 15.39 3.68 -42.50
C THR A 187 14.50 3.98 -41.30
N LYS A 188 13.49 4.82 -41.49
CA LYS A 188 12.40 5.04 -40.53
C LYS A 188 11.06 4.69 -41.15
N THR A 189 10.18 4.09 -40.36
CA THR A 189 8.80 3.81 -40.74
C THR A 189 7.89 4.74 -39.96
N PHE A 190 7.25 5.65 -40.67
CA PHE A 190 6.26 6.55 -40.12
C PHE A 190 4.89 5.88 -40.15
N THR A 191 4.10 6.10 -39.10
CA THR A 191 2.71 5.70 -39.02
C THR A 191 1.83 6.92 -39.27
N ILE A 192 0.81 6.73 -40.09
CA ILE A 192 -0.25 7.70 -40.32
C ILE A 192 -1.49 7.13 -39.66
N ASP A 193 -2.07 7.87 -38.75
CA ASP A 193 -3.41 7.59 -38.22
C ASP A 193 -4.39 8.59 -38.82
N GLU A 194 -5.51 8.07 -39.33
CA GLU A 194 -6.60 8.89 -39.82
C GLU A 194 -7.63 9.09 -38.70
N GLY A 195 -7.67 10.30 -38.14
CA GLY A 195 -8.59 10.69 -37.05
C GLY A 195 -9.99 11.12 -37.51
N GLY A 196 -10.19 11.35 -38.80
CA GLY A 196 -11.40 11.88 -39.40
C GLY A 196 -12.41 10.81 -39.84
N GLY A 197 -13.54 11.29 -40.34
CA GLY A 197 -14.69 10.45 -40.71
C GLY A 197 -14.76 10.08 -42.19
N ALA A 198 -13.72 10.37 -42.98
CA ALA A 198 -13.63 10.08 -44.40
C ALA A 198 -12.28 9.45 -44.74
N ASP A 199 -12.17 8.72 -45.85
CA ASP A 199 -10.91 8.08 -46.21
C ASP A 199 -9.83 9.12 -46.52
N LEU A 200 -8.67 8.98 -45.87
CA LEU A 200 -7.48 9.79 -46.11
C LEU A 200 -6.66 9.16 -47.24
N ASN A 201 -6.35 9.94 -48.27
CA ASN A 201 -5.59 9.52 -49.42
C ASN A 201 -4.34 10.39 -49.56
N ILE A 202 -3.17 9.76 -49.61
CA ILE A 202 -1.86 10.41 -49.79
C ILE A 202 -1.38 10.15 -51.21
N ASN A 203 -1.23 11.24 -51.97
CA ASN A 203 -0.95 11.19 -53.41
C ASN A 203 0.53 11.39 -53.73
N SER A 204 1.21 12.24 -52.95
CA SER A 204 2.63 12.53 -53.09
C SER A 204 3.27 12.67 -51.71
N ILE A 205 4.52 12.20 -51.62
CA ILE A 205 5.43 12.53 -50.54
C ILE A 205 6.68 13.05 -51.22
N SER A 206 6.93 14.35 -51.10
CA SER A 206 8.16 15.00 -51.55
C SER A 206 9.19 14.90 -50.44
N LEU A 207 10.42 14.53 -50.78
CA LEU A 207 11.52 14.34 -49.84
C LEU A 207 12.68 15.28 -50.13
N PRO A 208 13.37 15.79 -49.10
CA PRO A 208 14.56 16.59 -49.28
C PRO A 208 15.73 15.74 -49.81
N ALA A 209 16.78 16.43 -50.30
CA ALA A 209 17.97 15.76 -50.82
C ALA A 209 18.59 14.83 -49.76
N GLY A 210 18.96 13.62 -50.16
CA GLY A 210 19.51 12.61 -49.25
C GLY A 210 18.48 11.71 -48.60
N PHE A 211 17.19 11.87 -48.89
CA PHE A 211 16.13 10.96 -48.45
C PHE A 211 15.38 10.37 -49.64
N SER A 212 14.89 9.14 -49.50
CA SER A 212 14.09 8.47 -50.53
C SER A 212 12.97 7.64 -49.92
N LEU A 213 11.84 7.60 -50.63
CA LEU A 213 10.65 6.87 -50.21
C LEU A 213 10.79 5.40 -50.63
N GLN A 214 10.58 4.49 -49.68
CA GLN A 214 10.63 3.04 -49.90
C GLN A 214 9.24 2.44 -50.13
N THR A 215 8.19 3.14 -49.69
CA THR A 215 6.79 2.73 -49.88
C THR A 215 6.22 3.27 -51.20
N SER A 216 5.41 2.47 -51.91
CA SER A 216 4.73 2.91 -53.13
C SER A 216 3.49 3.75 -52.82
N LEU A 217 3.28 4.83 -53.58
CA LEU A 217 2.08 5.67 -53.54
C LEU A 217 1.06 5.28 -54.64
N PRO A 218 -0.24 5.59 -54.46
CA PRO A 218 -0.86 6.28 -53.32
C PRO A 218 -1.01 5.40 -52.07
N ILE A 219 -1.18 6.03 -50.91
CA ILE A 219 -1.58 5.35 -49.65
C ILE A 219 -3.02 5.75 -49.35
N ASP A 220 -3.90 4.75 -49.30
CA ASP A 220 -5.30 4.92 -48.89
C ASP A 220 -5.47 4.41 -47.46
N VAL A 221 -5.85 5.31 -46.55
CA VAL A 221 -6.15 5.01 -45.16
C VAL A 221 -7.66 5.16 -44.95
N PRO A 222 -8.41 4.08 -44.69
CA PRO A 222 -9.84 4.18 -44.41
C PRO A 222 -10.12 5.10 -43.21
N ALA A 223 -11.31 5.69 -43.15
CA ALA A 223 -11.74 6.49 -41.98
C ALA A 223 -11.49 5.74 -40.65
N TYR A 224 -10.88 6.42 -39.67
CA TYR A 224 -10.43 5.85 -38.39
C TYR A 224 -9.39 4.71 -38.48
N GLY A 225 -8.77 4.54 -39.65
CA GLY A 225 -7.75 3.54 -39.93
C GLY A 225 -6.33 4.07 -39.73
N SER A 226 -5.36 3.21 -40.02
CA SER A 226 -3.95 3.59 -40.02
C SER A 226 -3.21 3.01 -41.21
N GLY A 227 -2.16 3.73 -41.63
CA GLY A 227 -1.25 3.38 -42.71
C GLY A 227 0.20 3.58 -42.28
N THR A 228 1.15 3.07 -43.06
CA THR A 228 2.58 3.32 -42.80
C THR A 228 3.32 3.60 -44.10
N PHE A 229 4.38 4.39 -44.01
CA PHE A 229 5.35 4.53 -45.08
C PHE A 229 6.77 4.54 -44.54
N THR A 230 7.71 4.03 -45.32
CA THR A 230 9.11 3.94 -44.94
C THR A 230 9.93 4.90 -45.78
N VAL A 231 10.81 5.65 -45.11
CA VAL A 231 11.76 6.58 -45.70
C VAL A 231 13.16 6.11 -45.37
N SER A 232 14.07 6.19 -46.33
CA SER A 232 15.49 5.87 -46.15
C SER A 232 16.36 7.10 -46.35
N MET A 233 17.37 7.28 -45.50
CA MET A 233 18.44 8.25 -45.67
C MET A 233 19.58 7.64 -46.50
N ASP A 234 20.16 8.42 -47.43
CA ASP A 234 21.26 8.00 -48.31
C ASP A 234 22.59 7.97 -47.55
N THR A 235 23.00 6.78 -47.13
CA THR A 235 24.27 6.53 -46.45
C THR A 235 25.43 6.24 -47.40
N SER A 236 25.30 6.48 -48.71
CA SER A 236 26.38 6.17 -49.67
C SER A 236 27.62 7.05 -49.52
N SER A 237 27.49 8.22 -48.90
CA SER A 237 28.58 9.16 -48.67
C SER A 237 28.39 9.92 -47.38
N ALA A 238 29.51 10.35 -46.78
CA ALA A 238 29.48 11.12 -45.55
C ALA A 238 28.91 12.51 -45.82
N ASN A 239 27.81 12.86 -45.15
CA ASN A 239 27.16 14.14 -45.32
C ASN A 239 26.21 14.42 -44.14
N TYR A 240 25.86 15.69 -43.94
CA TYR A 240 24.69 16.05 -43.15
C TYR A 240 23.54 16.33 -44.12
N TYR A 241 22.42 15.63 -43.94
CA TYR A 241 21.22 15.83 -44.73
C TYR A 241 20.17 16.51 -43.86
N ASP A 242 19.59 17.58 -44.37
CA ASP A 242 18.46 18.28 -43.80
C ASP A 242 17.50 18.78 -44.88
N GLY A 243 16.26 19.03 -44.48
CA GLY A 243 15.26 19.70 -45.31
C GLY A 243 13.85 19.22 -45.03
N THR A 244 12.89 19.82 -45.72
CA THR A 244 11.46 19.57 -45.48
C THR A 244 10.94 18.43 -46.34
N MET A 245 10.32 17.45 -45.69
CA MET A 245 9.39 16.51 -46.31
C MET A 245 8.00 17.15 -46.38
N GLU A 246 7.35 17.02 -47.52
CA GLU A 246 5.99 17.53 -47.78
C GLU A 246 5.09 16.35 -48.14
N ILE A 247 4.00 16.15 -47.39
CA ILE A 247 3.02 15.09 -47.62
C ILE A 247 1.73 15.71 -48.16
N ASP A 248 1.41 15.40 -49.41
CA ASP A 248 0.18 15.84 -50.08
C ASP A 248 -0.93 14.81 -49.88
N SER A 249 -2.06 15.27 -49.35
CA SER A 249 -3.22 14.44 -49.07
C SER A 249 -4.53 15.16 -49.39
N ASN A 250 -5.66 14.47 -49.23
CA ASN A 250 -6.99 15.06 -49.27
C ASN A 250 -7.46 15.63 -47.91
N ASP A 251 -6.57 15.72 -46.91
CA ASP A 251 -6.81 16.47 -45.67
C ASP A 251 -6.97 17.97 -46.00
N PRO A 252 -8.00 18.67 -45.50
CA PRO A 252 -8.17 20.12 -45.68
C PRO A 252 -6.97 20.98 -45.23
N THR A 253 -6.09 20.45 -44.38
CA THR A 253 -4.87 21.10 -43.89
C THR A 253 -3.61 20.74 -44.69
N SER A 254 -3.73 19.92 -45.74
CA SER A 254 -2.63 19.58 -46.65
C SER A 254 -2.02 20.82 -47.34
N PRO A 255 -0.68 20.86 -47.56
CA PRO A 255 0.30 19.82 -47.26
C PRO A 255 0.67 19.69 -45.77
N PHE A 256 1.14 18.51 -45.39
CA PHE A 256 1.72 18.24 -44.08
C PHE A 256 3.25 18.22 -44.18
N ASP A 257 3.90 19.20 -43.56
CA ASP A 257 5.33 19.43 -43.66
C ASP A 257 6.06 18.97 -42.39
N ILE A 258 7.20 18.30 -42.54
CA ILE A 258 8.12 18.03 -41.44
C ILE A 258 9.57 18.23 -41.88
N ASP A 259 10.40 18.80 -41.03
CA ASP A 259 11.84 18.90 -41.27
C ASP A 259 12.54 17.60 -40.88
N LEU A 260 13.14 16.93 -41.86
CA LEU A 260 13.99 15.77 -41.62
C LEU A 260 15.45 16.19 -41.46
N SER A 261 16.18 15.48 -40.61
CA SER A 261 17.63 15.62 -40.47
C SER A 261 18.33 14.27 -40.25
N GLY A 262 19.61 14.20 -40.56
CA GLY A 262 20.45 13.06 -40.22
C GLY A 262 21.91 13.25 -40.63
N THR A 263 22.83 12.60 -39.93
CA THR A 263 24.27 12.69 -40.22
C THR A 263 24.79 11.34 -40.69
N VAL A 264 25.48 11.33 -41.81
CA VAL A 264 26.26 10.18 -42.29
C VAL A 264 27.74 10.46 -42.07
N ASN A 265 28.35 9.71 -41.15
CA ASN A 265 29.78 9.77 -40.87
C ASN A 265 30.59 9.03 -41.92
N ALA A 266 31.82 9.50 -42.19
CA ALA A 266 32.74 8.80 -43.07
C ALA A 266 33.03 7.37 -42.57
N ALA A 267 33.15 6.42 -43.51
CA ALA A 267 33.42 5.03 -43.21
C ALA A 267 34.60 4.88 -42.24
N GLY A 268 34.36 4.25 -41.09
CA GLY A 268 35.36 3.98 -40.07
C GLY A 268 35.43 4.97 -38.91
N GLN A 269 34.49 5.92 -38.77
CA GLN A 269 34.31 6.72 -37.55
C GLN A 269 33.22 6.12 -36.64
N ALA A 270 33.59 5.33 -35.63
CA ALA A 270 32.66 4.77 -34.65
C ALA A 270 33.12 5.08 -33.21
N PRO A 271 32.20 5.37 -32.28
CA PRO A 271 32.52 5.38 -30.86
C PRO A 271 32.86 3.95 -30.40
N ALA A 272 33.67 3.83 -29.36
CA ALA A 272 33.94 2.53 -28.73
C ALA A 272 34.08 2.71 -27.22
N MET A 273 33.07 2.26 -26.47
CA MET A 273 33.03 2.41 -25.02
C MET A 273 33.96 1.40 -24.35
N SER A 274 34.76 1.89 -23.40
CA SER A 274 35.47 1.05 -22.42
C SER A 274 35.17 1.57 -21.02
N LEU A 275 34.64 0.71 -20.15
CA LEU A 275 34.38 1.04 -18.75
C LEU A 275 35.54 0.57 -17.85
N LEU A 276 35.95 1.39 -16.90
CA LEU A 276 37.01 1.10 -15.94
C LEU A 276 36.59 1.39 -14.50
N ASP A 277 37.04 0.55 -13.57
CA ASP A 277 37.14 0.86 -12.14
C ASP A 277 38.63 1.05 -11.79
N GLY A 278 39.02 2.29 -11.49
CA GLY A 278 40.42 2.68 -11.40
C GLY A 278 41.17 2.40 -12.70
N SER A 279 42.11 1.45 -12.67
CA SER A 279 42.87 1.01 -13.86
C SER A 279 42.38 -0.31 -14.45
N THR A 280 41.30 -0.88 -13.92
CA THR A 280 40.80 -2.20 -14.33
C THR A 280 39.66 -2.04 -15.31
N THR A 281 39.83 -2.55 -16.54
CA THR A 281 38.75 -2.59 -17.52
C THR A 281 37.70 -3.63 -17.15
N ILE A 282 36.43 -3.22 -17.20
CA ILE A 282 35.26 -4.06 -16.96
C ILE A 282 34.56 -4.26 -18.31
N ALA A 283 34.55 -5.48 -18.82
CA ALA A 283 33.91 -5.79 -20.11
C ALA A 283 32.37 -5.68 -20.02
N ASN A 284 31.70 -5.48 -21.17
CA ASN A 284 30.24 -5.61 -21.26
C ASN A 284 29.82 -7.05 -20.90
N GLY A 285 28.84 -7.19 -20.00
CA GLY A 285 28.44 -8.44 -19.34
C GLY A 285 29.38 -8.88 -18.21
N GLY A 286 30.38 -8.06 -17.86
CA GLY A 286 31.33 -8.30 -16.79
C GLY A 286 30.74 -8.07 -15.39
N SER A 287 31.60 -8.13 -14.38
CA SER A 287 31.21 -7.86 -13.00
C SER A 287 32.23 -6.99 -12.27
N ASP A 288 31.73 -6.25 -11.29
CA ASP A 288 32.54 -5.51 -10.33
C ASP A 288 31.94 -5.64 -8.91
N SER A 289 32.80 -5.50 -7.90
CA SER A 289 32.43 -5.65 -6.50
C SER A 289 32.86 -4.47 -5.64
N PHE A 290 31.93 -3.95 -4.85
CA PHE A 290 32.17 -2.99 -3.77
C PHE A 290 32.80 -3.67 -2.53
N GLY A 291 32.86 -5.00 -2.51
CA GLY A 291 33.41 -5.74 -1.37
C GLY A 291 32.48 -5.69 -0.16
N THR A 292 33.04 -5.45 1.02
CA THR A 292 32.32 -5.43 2.29
C THR A 292 32.36 -4.05 2.93
N ALA A 293 31.20 -3.48 3.24
CA ALA A 293 31.05 -2.24 3.99
C ALA A 293 30.31 -2.47 5.31
N ALA A 294 30.62 -1.70 6.34
CA ALA A 294 29.85 -1.72 7.57
C ALA A 294 28.56 -0.90 7.42
N GLN A 295 27.48 -1.35 8.06
CA GLN A 295 26.20 -0.65 8.04
C GLN A 295 26.37 0.82 8.48
N GLY A 296 25.76 1.74 7.71
CA GLY A 296 25.80 3.18 7.96
C GLY A 296 27.07 3.91 7.51
N THR A 297 28.03 3.21 6.89
CA THR A 297 29.25 3.84 6.33
C THR A 297 29.08 4.22 4.87
N SER A 298 29.70 5.31 4.40
CA SER A 298 29.66 5.63 2.97
C SER A 298 30.55 4.69 2.17
N ASP A 299 30.02 4.09 1.12
CA ASP A 299 30.78 3.27 0.17
C ASP A 299 30.39 3.61 -1.27
N SER A 300 31.39 4.00 -2.06
CA SER A 300 31.21 4.51 -3.41
C SER A 300 32.42 4.23 -4.28
N LYS A 301 32.18 3.91 -5.56
CA LYS A 301 33.22 3.77 -6.59
C LYS A 301 33.08 4.84 -7.65
N THR A 302 34.22 5.26 -8.19
CA THR A 302 34.27 6.14 -9.36
C THR A 302 34.62 5.30 -10.59
N PHE A 303 33.67 5.20 -11.50
CA PHE A 303 33.87 4.54 -12.78
C PHE A 303 34.35 5.55 -13.81
N THR A 304 35.24 5.13 -14.70
CA THR A 304 35.72 5.90 -15.85
C THR A 304 35.20 5.28 -17.13
N VAL A 305 34.63 6.10 -18.00
CA VAL A 305 34.24 5.73 -19.36
C VAL A 305 35.25 6.34 -20.30
N ASP A 306 36.00 5.49 -21.00
CA ASP A 306 36.89 5.90 -22.08
C ASP A 306 36.18 5.69 -23.42
N ASN A 307 36.24 6.70 -24.29
CA ASN A 307 35.89 6.54 -25.69
C ASN A 307 37.15 6.21 -26.48
N THR A 308 37.39 4.92 -26.69
CA THR A 308 38.54 4.41 -27.44
C THR A 308 38.33 4.45 -28.95
N GLY A 309 37.13 4.83 -29.38
CA GLY A 309 36.75 5.03 -30.76
C GLY A 309 37.29 6.33 -31.35
N ASN A 310 36.92 6.57 -32.59
CA ASN A 310 37.35 7.73 -33.37
C ASN A 310 36.17 8.65 -33.75
N ALA A 311 34.97 8.39 -33.23
CA ALA A 311 33.82 9.30 -33.22
C ALA A 311 33.37 9.64 -31.78
N SER A 312 32.48 10.60 -31.58
CA SER A 312 31.97 10.97 -30.24
C SER A 312 31.04 9.89 -29.66
N LEU A 313 31.27 9.49 -28.42
CA LEU A 313 30.43 8.57 -27.65
C LEU A 313 29.37 9.38 -26.90
N SER A 314 28.10 9.13 -27.17
CA SER A 314 26.97 9.80 -26.50
C SER A 314 26.31 8.83 -25.53
N ILE A 315 26.11 9.26 -24.28
CA ILE A 315 25.48 8.44 -23.23
C ILE A 315 24.10 9.01 -22.94
N SER A 316 23.07 8.22 -23.19
CA SER A 316 21.67 8.64 -23.04
C SER A 316 21.08 8.29 -21.67
N ALA A 317 21.52 7.19 -21.04
CA ALA A 317 21.05 6.79 -19.71
C ALA A 317 22.08 5.92 -18.96
N ILE A 318 22.04 5.99 -17.62
CA ILE A 318 22.73 5.07 -16.73
C ILE A 318 21.72 4.61 -15.68
N SER A 319 21.48 3.31 -15.62
CA SER A 319 20.50 2.71 -14.71
C SER A 319 21.21 1.77 -13.73
N PRO A 320 21.51 2.21 -12.50
CA PRO A 320 22.04 1.34 -11.46
C PRO A 320 20.98 0.38 -10.92
N PRO A 321 21.36 -0.83 -10.46
CA PRO A 321 20.43 -1.79 -9.88
C PRO A 321 19.96 -1.35 -8.48
N THR A 322 18.90 -2.00 -7.97
CA THR A 322 18.40 -1.78 -6.60
C THR A 322 19.52 -1.95 -5.56
N GLY A 323 19.58 -1.03 -4.60
CA GLY A 323 20.66 -1.00 -3.60
C GLY A 323 21.91 -0.23 -4.08
N PHE A 324 21.91 0.29 -5.30
CA PHE A 324 22.95 1.16 -5.83
C PHE A 324 22.32 2.46 -6.36
N SER A 325 23.07 3.56 -6.31
CA SER A 325 22.59 4.86 -6.75
C SER A 325 23.69 5.64 -7.46
N LEU A 326 23.29 6.51 -8.39
CA LEU A 326 24.20 7.38 -9.12
C LEU A 326 24.47 8.65 -8.27
N GLY A 327 25.74 8.94 -8.01
CA GLY A 327 26.16 10.11 -7.23
C GLY A 327 26.46 11.36 -8.06
N THR A 328 27.10 11.18 -9.22
CA THR A 328 27.41 12.25 -10.20
C THR A 328 27.11 11.76 -11.61
N THR A 329 26.70 12.66 -12.50
CA THR A 329 26.36 12.33 -13.89
C THR A 329 27.56 12.53 -14.83
N LEU A 330 27.74 11.61 -15.79
CA LEU A 330 28.69 11.75 -16.90
C LEU A 330 28.38 12.97 -17.79
N PRO A 331 29.38 13.53 -18.50
CA PRO A 331 29.10 14.32 -19.69
C PRO A 331 28.32 13.49 -20.72
N LEU A 332 27.23 14.05 -21.25
CA LEU A 332 26.34 13.37 -22.21
C LEU A 332 27.02 13.03 -23.55
N SER A 333 28.22 13.57 -23.81
CA SER A 333 29.05 13.20 -24.95
C SER A 333 30.54 13.25 -24.59
N ILE A 334 31.29 12.22 -24.98
CA ILE A 334 32.72 12.05 -24.79
C ILE A 334 33.37 12.03 -26.18
N ALA A 335 34.19 13.02 -26.49
CA ALA A 335 34.90 13.09 -27.77
C ALA A 335 35.79 11.86 -27.99
N ALA A 336 36.12 11.58 -29.25
CA ALA A 336 37.06 10.51 -29.63
C ALA A 336 38.39 10.59 -28.85
N GLY A 337 38.81 9.48 -28.24
CA GLY A 337 39.99 9.40 -27.39
C GLY A 337 39.86 10.11 -26.03
N GLY A 338 38.69 10.70 -25.73
CA GLY A 338 38.39 11.34 -24.46
C GLY A 338 37.87 10.37 -23.41
N SER A 339 37.68 10.88 -22.19
CA SER A 339 37.12 10.12 -21.08
C SER A 339 36.21 10.96 -20.18
N GLY A 340 35.33 10.30 -19.45
CA GLY A 340 34.46 10.88 -18.44
C GLY A 340 34.34 9.96 -17.23
N THR A 341 33.87 10.48 -16.10
CA THR A 341 33.71 9.69 -14.88
C THR A 341 32.32 9.86 -14.29
N PHE A 342 31.85 8.85 -13.58
CA PHE A 342 30.65 8.90 -12.75
C PHE A 342 30.86 8.14 -11.46
N VAL A 343 30.07 8.47 -10.43
CA VAL A 343 30.14 7.82 -9.13
C VAL A 343 28.92 6.96 -8.92
N VAL A 344 29.13 5.75 -8.41
CA VAL A 344 28.05 4.85 -7.97
C VAL A 344 28.26 4.57 -6.50
N SER A 345 27.19 4.74 -5.71
CA SER A 345 27.20 4.50 -4.27
C SER A 345 26.36 3.27 -3.94
N MET A 346 26.87 2.43 -3.05
CA MET A 346 26.14 1.29 -2.48
C MET A 346 25.33 1.76 -1.27
N ASP A 347 24.07 1.34 -1.16
CA ASP A 347 23.22 1.63 0.00
C ASP A 347 23.63 0.74 1.19
N THR A 348 24.32 1.34 2.15
CA THR A 348 24.80 0.66 3.36
C THR A 348 23.86 0.84 4.55
N SER A 349 22.64 1.37 4.37
CA SER A 349 21.72 1.64 5.47
C SER A 349 21.28 0.39 6.23
N THR A 350 21.23 -0.75 5.54
CA THR A 350 20.77 -2.04 6.08
C THR A 350 21.77 -3.14 5.76
N ALA A 351 22.08 -3.98 6.74
CA ALA A 351 22.92 -5.16 6.54
C ALA A 351 22.25 -6.14 5.55
N ALA A 352 22.87 -6.35 4.39
CA ALA A 352 22.36 -7.17 3.31
C ALA A 352 23.48 -7.51 2.31
N THR A 353 23.28 -8.54 1.49
CA THR A 353 24.04 -8.72 0.25
C THR A 353 23.28 -8.06 -0.89
N LEU A 354 23.92 -7.14 -1.59
CA LEU A 354 23.35 -6.38 -2.69
C LEU A 354 23.96 -6.88 -4.01
N SER A 355 23.12 -7.10 -5.00
CA SER A 355 23.57 -7.44 -6.36
C SER A 355 22.54 -7.06 -7.41
N GLY A 356 23.01 -6.83 -8.62
CA GLY A 356 22.17 -6.58 -9.78
C GLY A 356 22.99 -6.04 -10.95
N THR A 357 22.33 -5.81 -12.08
CA THR A 357 22.98 -5.31 -13.29
C THR A 357 22.79 -3.80 -13.39
N MET A 358 23.89 -3.06 -13.55
CA MET A 358 23.87 -1.69 -14.04
C MET A 358 23.88 -1.73 -15.57
N SER A 359 23.06 -0.89 -16.20
CA SER A 359 22.98 -0.76 -17.65
C SER A 359 23.28 0.67 -18.07
N ILE A 360 24.15 0.85 -19.07
CA ILE A 360 24.49 2.15 -19.66
C ILE A 360 24.02 2.13 -21.12
N THR A 361 23.16 3.08 -21.50
CA THR A 361 22.69 3.21 -22.88
C THR A 361 23.51 4.28 -23.60
N ASP A 362 24.07 3.93 -24.75
CA ASP A 362 24.98 4.77 -25.52
C ASP A 362 24.88 4.52 -27.05
N ASN A 363 25.76 5.13 -27.84
CA ASN A 363 25.76 5.00 -29.31
C ASN A 363 26.89 4.12 -29.87
N ASP A 364 27.56 3.30 -29.04
CA ASP A 364 28.43 2.22 -29.49
C ASP A 364 27.59 1.01 -29.88
N SER A 365 27.30 0.89 -31.18
CA SER A 365 26.43 -0.15 -31.74
C SER A 365 26.85 -1.59 -31.42
N ASN A 366 28.10 -1.83 -30.99
CA ASN A 366 28.58 -3.17 -30.64
C ASN A 366 28.34 -3.52 -29.16
N ASN A 367 28.17 -2.50 -28.33
CA ASN A 367 28.17 -2.64 -26.88
C ASN A 367 27.01 -1.91 -26.19
N ASP A 368 26.03 -1.38 -26.93
CA ASP A 368 24.81 -0.78 -26.40
C ASP A 368 23.67 -1.83 -26.20
N PRO A 369 23.08 -1.94 -24.99
CA PRO A 369 23.53 -1.32 -23.75
C PRO A 369 24.78 -1.99 -23.16
N TYR A 370 25.59 -1.20 -22.45
CA TYR A 370 26.76 -1.67 -21.73
C TYR A 370 26.37 -2.12 -20.32
N ASP A 371 26.32 -3.43 -20.10
CA ASP A 371 25.83 -4.04 -18.87
C ASP A 371 26.98 -4.49 -17.95
N VAL A 372 26.86 -4.21 -16.65
CA VAL A 372 27.82 -4.64 -15.62
C VAL A 372 27.10 -5.16 -14.39
N SER A 373 27.44 -6.38 -13.97
CA SER A 373 26.95 -6.95 -12.72
C SER A 373 27.68 -6.35 -11.52
N LEU A 374 26.97 -5.58 -10.69
CA LEU A 374 27.49 -5.08 -9.42
C LEU A 374 27.16 -6.01 -8.26
N SER A 375 28.06 -6.04 -7.28
CA SER A 375 27.87 -6.79 -6.03
C SER A 375 28.50 -6.07 -4.84
N GLY A 376 27.96 -6.30 -3.65
CA GLY A 376 28.55 -5.86 -2.39
C GLY A 376 27.85 -6.46 -1.19
N THR A 377 28.49 -6.43 -0.03
CA THR A 377 27.94 -6.93 1.24
C THR A 377 28.00 -5.84 2.29
N VAL A 378 26.88 -5.56 2.91
CA VAL A 378 26.76 -4.67 4.06
C VAL A 378 26.68 -5.55 5.31
N THR A 379 27.68 -5.46 6.18
CA THR A 379 27.70 -6.19 7.47
C THR A 379 27.03 -5.36 8.55
N ALA A 380 26.26 -6.01 9.43
CA ALA A 380 25.63 -5.35 10.57
C ALA A 380 26.66 -4.62 11.44
N ALA A 381 26.22 -3.52 12.06
CA ALA A 381 27.04 -2.85 13.06
C ALA A 381 27.35 -3.82 14.22
N PRO A 382 28.55 -3.76 14.82
CA PRO A 382 28.84 -4.55 16.00
C PRO A 382 27.93 -4.16 17.17
N GLU A 383 27.27 -5.15 17.79
CA GLU A 383 26.41 -4.95 18.96
C GLU A 383 26.91 -5.82 20.14
N PRO A 384 26.80 -5.34 21.40
CA PRO A 384 27.07 -6.15 22.58
C PRO A 384 25.91 -7.12 22.83
N ALA A 385 26.17 -8.22 23.53
CA ALA A 385 25.12 -9.17 23.92
C ALA A 385 25.44 -9.79 25.28
N MET A 386 24.64 -9.46 26.29
CA MET A 386 24.83 -9.90 27.66
C MET A 386 24.24 -11.30 27.90
N SER A 387 25.02 -12.16 28.56
CA SER A 387 24.53 -13.36 29.22
C SER A 387 24.98 -13.36 30.68
N LEU A 388 24.11 -13.82 31.58
CA LEU A 388 24.39 -13.89 33.01
C LEU A 388 24.41 -15.36 33.45
N LEU A 389 25.41 -15.73 34.25
CA LEU A 389 25.58 -17.09 34.75
C LEU A 389 25.78 -17.11 36.28
N ASP A 390 25.23 -18.13 36.93
CA ASP A 390 25.67 -18.59 38.26
C ASP A 390 26.44 -19.91 38.10
N GLY A 391 27.75 -19.85 38.36
CA GLY A 391 28.67 -20.91 37.97
C GLY A 391 28.62 -21.18 36.46
N SER A 392 28.16 -22.37 36.07
CA SER A 392 27.97 -22.74 34.66
C SER A 392 26.52 -22.65 34.18
N THR A 393 25.59 -22.21 35.04
CA THR A 393 24.16 -22.19 34.73
C THR A 393 23.78 -20.81 34.23
N ALA A 394 23.31 -20.72 32.98
CA ALA A 394 22.80 -19.48 32.42
C ALA A 394 21.45 -19.11 33.07
N ILE A 395 21.31 -17.84 33.43
CA ILE A 395 20.11 -17.25 33.99
C ILE A 395 19.55 -16.28 32.95
N ALA A 396 18.34 -16.53 32.46
CA ALA A 396 17.70 -15.67 31.47
C ALA A 396 17.27 -14.31 32.07
N ASN A 397 17.15 -13.28 31.22
CA ASN A 397 16.55 -12.01 31.61
C ASN A 397 15.10 -12.21 32.05
N GLY A 398 14.74 -11.67 33.22
CA GLY A 398 13.47 -11.91 33.91
C GLY A 398 13.42 -13.25 34.65
N GLY A 399 14.50 -14.02 34.67
CA GLY A 399 14.61 -15.30 35.35
C GLY A 399 14.68 -15.19 36.87
N SER A 400 15.08 -16.27 37.52
CA SER A 400 15.25 -16.33 38.97
C SER A 400 16.49 -17.12 39.36
N ASP A 401 17.11 -16.73 40.47
CA ASP A 401 18.17 -17.50 41.11
C ASP A 401 17.97 -17.55 42.64
N SER A 402 18.46 -18.61 43.28
CA SER A 402 18.30 -18.84 44.72
C SER A 402 19.62 -19.06 45.44
N PHE A 403 19.82 -18.32 46.52
CA PHE A 403 20.86 -18.53 47.53
C PHE A 403 20.56 -19.74 48.42
N GLY A 404 19.34 -20.30 48.37
CA GLY A 404 18.93 -21.40 49.21
C GLY A 404 18.70 -20.96 50.66
N SER A 405 19.19 -21.74 51.62
CA SER A 405 19.03 -21.46 53.05
C SER A 405 20.36 -21.35 53.77
N VAL A 406 20.52 -20.31 54.58
CA VAL A 406 21.69 -20.09 55.44
C VAL A 406 21.22 -19.88 56.87
N VAL A 407 22.00 -20.35 57.84
CA VAL A 407 21.71 -20.10 59.26
C VAL A 407 21.96 -18.64 59.62
N HIS A 408 21.18 -18.12 60.55
CA HIS A 408 21.30 -16.76 61.07
C HIS A 408 22.72 -16.46 61.56
N GLY A 409 23.25 -15.28 61.18
CA GLY A 409 24.65 -14.90 61.44
C GLY A 409 25.70 -15.62 60.59
N GLY A 410 25.31 -16.56 59.71
CA GLY A 410 26.18 -17.18 58.72
C GLY A 410 26.55 -16.23 57.57
N SER A 411 27.37 -16.69 56.63
CA SER A 411 27.70 -15.94 55.40
C SER A 411 27.24 -16.71 54.18
N ASP A 412 26.56 -16.04 53.25
CA ASP A 412 26.20 -16.63 51.96
C ASP A 412 26.44 -15.63 50.82
N THR A 413 27.22 -16.05 49.84
CA THR A 413 27.66 -15.22 48.71
C THR A 413 27.62 -16.02 47.42
N LYS A 414 27.15 -15.38 46.35
CA LYS A 414 27.22 -15.93 44.99
C LYS A 414 28.10 -15.09 44.10
N THR A 415 28.86 -15.76 43.25
CA THR A 415 29.65 -15.14 42.18
C THR A 415 28.91 -15.31 40.87
N PHE A 416 28.42 -14.20 40.33
CA PHE A 416 27.80 -14.16 39.02
C PHE A 416 28.84 -13.84 37.96
N THR A 417 28.72 -14.46 36.78
CA THR A 417 29.54 -14.16 35.61
C THR A 417 28.69 -13.49 34.56
N VAL A 418 29.14 -12.34 34.07
CA VAL A 418 28.59 -11.66 32.90
C VAL A 418 29.48 -11.96 31.72
N ASP A 419 28.92 -12.66 30.73
CA ASP A 419 29.55 -12.91 29.44
C ASP A 419 29.05 -11.87 28.42
N ASN A 420 29.97 -11.20 27.74
CA ASN A 420 29.64 -10.44 26.54
C ASN A 420 29.85 -11.32 25.31
N THR A 421 28.77 -11.94 24.87
CA THR A 421 28.75 -12.82 23.68
C THR A 421 28.64 -12.07 22.37
N GLY A 422 28.47 -10.74 22.43
CA GLY A 422 28.36 -9.86 21.28
C GLY A 422 29.70 -9.54 20.62
N THR A 423 29.63 -8.70 19.59
CA THR A 423 30.78 -8.27 18.78
C THR A 423 31.25 -6.85 19.10
N ALA A 424 30.48 -6.08 19.88
CA ALA A 424 30.92 -4.81 20.47
C ALA A 424 31.17 -4.95 21.98
N SER A 425 31.87 -3.96 22.56
CA SER A 425 32.05 -3.86 24.01
C SER A 425 30.73 -3.59 24.72
N LEU A 426 30.45 -4.35 25.78
CA LEU A 426 29.31 -4.17 26.66
C LEU A 426 29.69 -3.14 27.74
N SER A 427 28.99 -2.02 27.84
CA SER A 427 29.17 -1.06 28.93
C SER A 427 28.14 -1.28 30.03
N VAL A 428 28.60 -1.40 31.28
CA VAL A 428 27.74 -1.57 32.46
C VAL A 428 27.73 -0.27 33.25
N SER A 429 26.54 0.27 33.51
CA SER A 429 26.36 1.57 34.18
C SER A 429 25.90 1.45 35.64
N ALA A 430 25.13 0.42 35.99
CA ALA A 430 24.64 0.21 37.35
C ALA A 430 24.30 -1.25 37.64
N ILE A 431 24.40 -1.64 38.92
CA ILE A 431 23.80 -2.87 39.46
C ILE A 431 22.86 -2.45 40.59
N GLY A 432 21.57 -2.71 40.42
CA GLY A 432 20.53 -2.57 41.43
C GLY A 432 20.32 -3.91 42.14
N LEU A 433 20.29 -3.90 43.47
CA LEU A 433 20.01 -5.07 44.30
C LEU A 433 18.73 -4.87 45.11
N PRO A 434 17.95 -5.94 45.35
CA PRO A 434 16.80 -5.86 46.24
C PRO A 434 17.23 -5.75 47.70
N THR A 435 16.31 -5.35 48.57
CA THR A 435 16.54 -5.29 50.03
C THR A 435 16.99 -6.65 50.57
N GLY A 436 17.98 -6.65 51.47
CA GLY A 436 18.55 -7.88 52.03
C GLY A 436 19.67 -8.49 51.18
N TYR A 437 20.14 -7.80 50.13
CA TYR A 437 21.30 -8.21 49.33
C TYR A 437 22.28 -7.06 49.21
N SER A 438 23.58 -7.38 49.15
CA SER A 438 24.65 -6.38 49.05
C SER A 438 25.70 -6.77 48.02
N LEU A 439 26.26 -5.77 47.34
CA LEU A 439 27.32 -5.97 46.37
C LEU A 439 28.67 -6.01 47.09
N GLN A 440 29.39 -7.12 46.97
CA GLN A 440 30.72 -7.30 47.57
C GLN A 440 31.84 -6.99 46.58
N THR A 441 31.62 -7.26 45.30
CA THR A 441 32.56 -6.94 44.21
C THR A 441 31.76 -6.46 43.03
N ALA A 442 32.12 -5.31 42.47
CA ALA A 442 31.44 -4.70 41.33
C ALA A 442 31.95 -5.25 39.98
N LEU A 443 31.10 -5.17 38.95
CA LEU A 443 31.52 -5.38 37.56
C LEU A 443 32.44 -4.23 37.08
N PRO A 444 33.37 -4.51 36.14
CA PRO A 444 34.01 -3.45 35.38
C PRO A 444 32.98 -2.68 34.54
N LEU A 445 33.23 -1.39 34.30
CA LEU A 445 32.33 -0.54 33.51
C LEU A 445 32.24 -0.96 32.03
N THR A 446 33.20 -1.75 31.55
CA THR A 446 33.22 -2.25 30.17
C THR A 446 33.74 -3.68 30.12
N ILE A 447 33.06 -4.53 29.38
CA ILE A 447 33.45 -5.91 29.09
C ILE A 447 33.65 -6.00 27.57
N ALA A 448 34.87 -6.30 27.12
CA ALA A 448 35.19 -6.41 25.70
C ALA A 448 34.36 -7.53 25.02
N ALA A 449 34.17 -7.42 23.70
CA ALA A 449 33.52 -8.46 22.91
C ALA A 449 34.14 -9.84 23.13
N GLY A 450 33.31 -10.86 23.29
CA GLY A 450 33.74 -12.25 23.56
C GLY A 450 34.41 -12.48 24.92
N SER A 451 34.46 -11.48 25.80
CA SER A 451 35.07 -11.57 27.13
C SER A 451 34.00 -11.69 28.22
N SER A 452 34.45 -12.01 29.43
CA SER A 452 33.59 -12.11 30.61
C SER A 452 34.16 -11.38 31.81
N ALA A 453 33.29 -11.05 32.76
CA ALA A 453 33.66 -10.49 34.05
C ALA A 453 32.75 -11.02 35.15
N THR A 454 33.25 -11.07 36.38
CA THR A 454 32.49 -11.58 37.53
C THR A 454 32.17 -10.49 38.53
N PHE A 455 31.06 -10.64 39.25
CA PHE A 455 30.70 -9.83 40.41
C PHE A 455 30.15 -10.71 41.53
N VAL A 456 30.22 -10.22 42.77
CA VAL A 456 29.85 -11.01 43.95
C VAL A 456 28.73 -10.31 44.70
N VAL A 457 27.67 -11.06 44.99
CA VAL A 457 26.50 -10.60 45.76
C VAL A 457 26.40 -11.44 47.02
N ALA A 458 26.15 -10.78 48.15
CA ALA A 458 25.93 -11.41 49.44
C ALA A 458 24.47 -11.26 49.88
N LEU A 459 23.94 -12.32 50.49
CA LEU A 459 22.68 -12.29 51.23
C LEU A 459 22.95 -11.69 52.62
N ASP A 460 22.10 -10.76 53.07
CA ASP A 460 22.13 -10.22 54.43
C ASP A 460 21.50 -11.24 55.40
N THR A 461 22.32 -11.75 56.32
CA THR A 461 21.97 -12.79 57.27
C THR A 461 21.78 -12.26 58.69
N SER A 462 21.61 -10.94 58.86
CA SER A 462 21.45 -10.29 60.17
C SER A 462 20.08 -10.45 60.83
N ALA A 463 19.11 -11.00 60.09
CA ALA A 463 17.78 -11.33 60.61
C ALA A 463 17.23 -12.58 59.92
N VAL A 464 16.51 -13.40 60.68
CA VAL A 464 15.78 -14.56 60.17
C VAL A 464 14.63 -14.13 59.26
N GLY A 465 14.41 -14.88 58.17
CA GLY A 465 13.29 -14.66 57.25
C GLY A 465 13.62 -15.02 55.80
N THR A 466 12.62 -14.88 54.93
CA THR A 466 12.78 -15.06 53.47
C THR A 466 12.94 -13.70 52.80
N LEU A 467 14.02 -13.54 52.04
CA LEU A 467 14.36 -12.34 51.29
C LEU A 467 14.23 -12.62 49.79
N ALA A 468 13.45 -11.80 49.08
CA ALA A 468 13.28 -11.94 47.64
C ALA A 468 13.09 -10.58 46.95
N GLY A 469 13.54 -10.49 45.70
CA GLY A 469 13.33 -9.31 44.87
C GLY A 469 14.21 -9.28 43.62
N PRO A 470 14.01 -8.32 42.71
CA PRO A 470 14.76 -8.24 41.46
C PRO A 470 16.15 -7.60 41.68
N MET A 471 17.20 -8.28 41.23
CA MET A 471 18.44 -7.66 40.79
C MET A 471 18.24 -7.08 39.39
N SER A 472 18.85 -5.94 39.10
CA SER A 472 18.91 -5.35 37.75
C SER A 472 20.33 -4.93 37.40
N ILE A 473 20.80 -5.25 36.20
CA ILE A 473 22.05 -4.73 35.63
C ILE A 473 21.66 -3.79 34.49
N THR A 474 22.09 -2.54 34.56
CA THR A 474 21.86 -1.56 33.48
C THR A 474 23.10 -1.51 32.60
N ASP A 475 22.94 -1.77 31.31
CA ASP A 475 24.03 -1.97 30.38
C ASP A 475 23.72 -1.47 28.96
N SER A 476 24.54 -1.81 27.96
CA SER A 476 24.39 -1.35 26.58
C SER A 476 23.90 -2.41 25.59
N ASP A 477 23.50 -3.58 26.06
CA ASP A 477 22.76 -4.56 25.26
C ASP A 477 21.32 -4.07 25.08
N GLY A 478 21.07 -3.38 23.96
CA GLY A 478 19.78 -2.74 23.67
C GLY A 478 18.57 -3.70 23.64
N ASN A 479 18.81 -5.01 23.53
CA ASN A 479 17.76 -6.02 23.53
C ASN A 479 17.41 -6.51 24.94
N ASN A 480 18.34 -6.34 25.89
CA ASN A 480 18.27 -6.93 27.22
C ASN A 480 18.51 -5.94 28.36
N ASP A 481 18.61 -4.63 28.11
CA ASP A 481 18.79 -3.58 29.12
C ASP A 481 17.45 -3.06 29.70
N PRO A 482 17.25 -3.05 31.02
CA PRO A 482 18.11 -3.66 32.05
C PRO A 482 17.96 -5.19 32.09
N TYR A 483 19.05 -5.88 32.39
CA TYR A 483 19.06 -7.32 32.62
C TYR A 483 18.58 -7.60 34.05
N THR A 484 17.45 -8.29 34.20
CA THR A 484 16.80 -8.51 35.51
C THR A 484 16.79 -9.98 35.93
N VAL A 485 17.01 -10.24 37.21
CA VAL A 485 16.92 -11.59 37.82
C VAL A 485 16.27 -11.50 39.19
N ASN A 486 15.24 -12.31 39.43
CA ASN A 486 14.62 -12.41 40.75
C ASN A 486 15.47 -13.28 41.69
N LEU A 487 16.06 -12.66 42.70
CA LEU A 487 16.81 -13.36 43.74
C LEU A 487 15.87 -13.85 44.84
N SER A 488 16.23 -14.96 45.46
CA SER A 488 15.59 -15.50 46.65
C SER A 488 16.60 -16.13 47.61
N GLY A 489 16.34 -16.06 48.90
CA GLY A 489 17.16 -16.65 49.95
C GLY A 489 16.39 -16.73 51.25
N THR A 490 16.71 -17.70 52.09
CA THR A 490 16.08 -17.87 53.41
C THR A 490 17.15 -17.92 54.48
N VAL A 491 17.01 -17.04 55.48
CA VAL A 491 17.82 -17.08 56.69
C VAL A 491 17.03 -17.86 57.73
N THR A 492 17.53 -19.01 58.15
CA THR A 492 16.88 -19.88 59.16
C THR A 492 17.44 -19.59 60.55
N PRO A 493 16.64 -19.75 61.63
CA PRO A 493 17.13 -19.62 63.00
C PRO A 493 18.39 -20.45 63.26
N ALA A 494 19.34 -19.91 64.03
CA ALA A 494 20.45 -20.71 64.54
C ALA A 494 20.04 -21.42 65.84
N LEU A 495 20.39 -22.70 65.99
CA LEU A 495 20.10 -23.45 67.20
C LEU A 495 21.16 -23.21 68.27
N HIS A 496 20.73 -22.72 69.43
CA HIS A 496 21.57 -22.53 70.61
C HIS A 496 21.16 -23.47 71.74
N VAL A 497 22.12 -24.29 72.18
CA VAL A 497 21.89 -25.32 73.20
C VAL A 497 22.39 -24.83 74.55
N TRP A 498 21.50 -24.67 75.52
CA TRP A 498 21.87 -24.40 76.89
C TRP A 498 22.57 -25.63 77.48
N VAL A 499 23.71 -25.42 78.13
CA VAL A 499 24.49 -26.43 78.87
C VAL A 499 24.76 -26.04 80.32
N GLY A 500 24.52 -24.77 80.69
CA GLY A 500 24.72 -24.25 82.04
C GLY A 500 26.16 -24.34 82.52
N GLY A 501 27.13 -24.17 81.59
CA GLY A 501 28.57 -24.29 81.85
C GLY A 501 29.23 -23.06 82.45
N GLY A 502 28.53 -21.93 82.53
CA GLY A 502 29.03 -20.66 83.07
C GLY A 502 29.03 -20.59 84.60
N ALA A 503 29.47 -19.45 85.12
CA ALA A 503 29.55 -19.19 86.56
C ALA A 503 28.21 -18.74 87.19
N ASP A 504 27.27 -18.28 86.36
CA ASP A 504 25.92 -17.83 86.71
C ASP A 504 24.90 -18.43 85.74
N ASN A 505 23.60 -18.16 85.95
CA ASN A 505 22.48 -18.70 85.19
C ASN A 505 21.84 -17.72 84.20
N HIS A 506 22.59 -16.70 83.77
CA HIS A 506 22.12 -15.67 82.85
C HIS A 506 22.18 -16.15 81.38
N TRP A 507 21.19 -15.73 80.57
CA TRP A 507 21.14 -16.04 79.14
C TRP A 507 22.18 -15.25 78.32
N THR A 508 22.63 -14.09 78.80
CA THR A 508 23.72 -13.32 78.16
C THR A 508 25.14 -13.81 78.51
N THR A 509 25.27 -14.83 79.34
CA THR A 509 26.57 -15.47 79.64
C THR A 509 26.88 -16.55 78.59
N ALA A 510 27.84 -16.26 77.71
CA ALA A 510 28.19 -17.14 76.59
C ALA A 510 28.51 -18.59 77.00
N ALA A 511 29.23 -18.78 78.11
CA ALA A 511 29.61 -20.09 78.64
C ALA A 511 28.42 -20.98 79.09
N ASN A 512 27.21 -20.42 79.21
CA ASN A 512 26.00 -21.21 79.47
C ASN A 512 25.45 -21.88 78.21
N TRP A 513 25.91 -21.47 77.04
CA TRP A 513 25.49 -22.01 75.75
C TRP A 513 26.61 -22.85 75.14
N GLN A 514 26.24 -23.88 74.39
CA GLN A 514 27.18 -24.77 73.73
C GLN A 514 28.11 -23.99 72.80
N ASN A 515 29.40 -24.33 72.82
CA ASN A 515 30.47 -23.67 72.06
C ASN A 515 30.68 -22.17 72.39
N ASP A 516 30.25 -21.73 73.57
CA ASP A 516 30.35 -20.34 74.02
C ASP A 516 29.70 -19.35 73.03
N GLN A 517 28.63 -19.77 72.33
CA GLN A 517 27.91 -18.94 71.36
C GLN A 517 26.66 -18.35 71.99
N LEU A 518 26.54 -17.02 71.95
CA LEU A 518 25.37 -16.32 72.46
C LEU A 518 24.22 -16.37 71.45
N PRO A 519 22.99 -16.70 71.90
CA PRO A 519 21.82 -16.56 71.05
C PRO A 519 21.60 -15.12 70.61
N LEU A 520 21.17 -14.95 69.36
CA LEU A 520 20.71 -13.69 68.81
C LEU A 520 19.18 -13.68 68.73
N SER A 521 18.60 -12.50 68.49
CA SER A 521 17.16 -12.42 68.31
C SER A 521 16.73 -13.14 67.02
N GLY A 522 15.74 -14.02 67.12
CA GLY A 522 15.25 -14.87 66.04
C GLY A 522 15.82 -16.30 66.08
N ASP A 523 16.70 -16.63 67.02
CA ASP A 523 17.30 -17.95 67.12
C ASP A 523 16.43 -18.96 67.89
N ASP A 524 16.72 -20.24 67.68
CA ASP A 524 16.11 -21.35 68.41
C ASP A 524 16.89 -21.63 69.70
N LEU A 525 16.18 -21.79 70.81
CA LEU A 525 16.79 -22.14 72.10
C LEU A 525 16.41 -23.57 72.49
N LEU A 526 17.41 -24.40 72.77
CA LEU A 526 17.24 -25.75 73.32
C LEU A 526 17.78 -25.81 74.75
N PHE A 527 16.90 -26.01 75.71
CA PHE A 527 17.25 -26.23 77.11
C PHE A 527 17.51 -27.71 77.36
N GLN A 528 18.79 -28.08 77.46
CA GLN A 528 19.26 -29.45 77.64
C GLN A 528 20.29 -29.55 78.78
N GLY A 529 20.48 -30.75 79.34
CA GLY A 529 21.47 -31.00 80.38
C GLY A 529 20.91 -31.01 81.80
N THR A 530 21.79 -30.89 82.78
CA THR A 530 21.46 -31.08 84.21
C THR A 530 21.91 -29.93 85.12
N SER A 531 22.61 -28.93 84.55
CA SER A 531 23.19 -27.80 85.28
C SER A 531 22.35 -26.54 85.09
N GLN A 532 22.31 -25.71 86.15
CA GLN A 532 21.62 -24.42 86.14
C GLN A 532 20.19 -24.46 85.62
N LEU A 533 19.40 -25.42 86.12
CA LEU A 533 18.04 -25.67 85.65
C LEU A 533 17.07 -24.50 85.90
N LEU A 534 17.37 -23.62 86.87
CA LEU A 534 16.67 -22.35 87.03
C LEU A 534 17.38 -21.29 86.20
N THR A 535 16.98 -21.08 84.95
CA THR A 535 17.63 -20.12 84.04
C THR A 535 17.03 -18.74 84.18
N GLN A 536 17.82 -17.69 83.96
CA GLN A 536 17.38 -16.31 84.01
C GLN A 536 17.64 -15.62 82.68
N ASP A 537 16.58 -15.32 81.95
CA ASP A 537 16.63 -14.43 80.79
C ASP A 537 16.94 -13.01 81.26
N ASP A 538 18.08 -12.49 80.82
CA ASP A 538 18.58 -11.14 81.07
C ASP A 538 18.84 -10.39 79.75
N PHE A 539 18.38 -10.90 78.61
CA PHE A 539 18.32 -10.14 77.36
C PHE A 539 17.36 -8.94 77.49
N ALA A 540 17.47 -7.97 76.57
CA ALA A 540 16.56 -6.84 76.53
C ALA A 540 15.10 -7.32 76.47
N ALA A 541 14.23 -6.77 77.31
CA ALA A 541 12.84 -7.21 77.40
C ALA A 541 12.14 -7.10 76.03
N GLY A 542 11.50 -8.19 75.60
CA GLY A 542 10.84 -8.33 74.31
C GLY A 542 11.72 -8.98 73.22
N THR A 543 12.99 -9.29 73.50
CA THR A 543 13.86 -10.03 72.57
C THR A 543 13.14 -11.25 72.04
N SER A 544 13.13 -11.41 70.71
CA SER A 544 12.42 -12.49 70.04
C SER A 544 13.33 -13.69 69.88
N PHE A 545 12.78 -14.89 70.10
CA PHE A 545 13.39 -16.18 69.79
C PHE A 545 12.41 -16.97 68.93
N ASP A 546 12.90 -17.79 68.02
CA ASP A 546 12.01 -18.49 67.08
C ASP A 546 11.27 -19.64 67.75
N ALA A 547 12.00 -20.64 68.22
CA ALA A 547 11.45 -21.72 69.03
C ALA A 547 12.17 -21.89 70.37
N ILE A 548 11.40 -22.36 71.36
CA ILE A 548 11.93 -22.80 72.66
C ILE A 548 11.68 -24.30 72.81
N THR A 549 12.73 -25.07 73.04
CA THR A 549 12.64 -26.52 73.22
C THR A 549 13.15 -26.92 74.61
N PHE A 550 12.37 -27.71 75.34
CA PHE A 550 12.79 -28.36 76.57
C PHE A 550 13.20 -29.81 76.27
N GLY A 551 14.51 -30.06 76.24
CA GLY A 551 15.08 -31.38 75.97
C GLY A 551 15.53 -32.16 77.20
N SER A 552 15.37 -31.60 78.42
CA SER A 552 15.76 -32.26 79.67
C SER A 552 14.86 -31.82 80.84
N ASN A 553 14.81 -32.64 81.89
CA ASN A 553 13.91 -32.46 83.02
C ASN A 553 14.27 -31.23 83.89
N GLY A 554 13.25 -30.59 84.45
CA GLY A 554 13.38 -29.65 85.56
C GLY A 554 13.78 -28.21 85.21
N PHE A 555 13.85 -27.86 83.93
CA PHE A 555 14.16 -26.49 83.51
C PHE A 555 13.04 -25.50 83.85
N SER A 556 13.39 -24.39 84.49
CA SER A 556 12.51 -23.27 84.81
C SER A 556 13.07 -21.98 84.23
N LEU A 557 12.40 -21.45 83.20
CA LEU A 557 12.77 -20.19 82.54
C LEU A 557 12.20 -19.01 83.33
N THR A 558 13.06 -18.20 83.92
CA THR A 558 12.71 -16.98 84.70
C THR A 558 13.36 -15.74 84.08
N GLY A 559 13.07 -14.54 84.61
CA GLY A 559 13.74 -13.31 84.17
C GLY A 559 12.84 -12.38 83.36
N ASN A 560 13.44 -11.72 82.36
CA ASN A 560 12.80 -10.72 81.52
C ASN A 560 11.68 -11.32 80.64
N THR A 561 10.90 -10.45 80.00
CA THR A 561 9.89 -10.87 79.05
C THR A 561 10.56 -11.20 77.72
N PHE A 562 10.22 -12.33 77.10
CA PHE A 562 10.71 -12.70 75.75
C PHE A 562 9.55 -12.90 74.77
N THR A 563 9.85 -12.82 73.47
CA THR A 563 8.89 -13.11 72.40
C THR A 563 9.19 -14.48 71.78
N VAL A 564 8.16 -15.27 71.49
CA VAL A 564 8.27 -16.54 70.73
C VAL A 564 7.47 -16.41 69.44
N THR A 565 8.06 -16.76 68.31
CA THR A 565 7.44 -16.60 66.98
C THR A 565 6.93 -17.89 66.36
N SER A 566 7.64 -19.01 66.55
CA SER A 566 7.27 -20.30 65.93
C SER A 566 6.65 -21.28 66.90
N GLY A 567 7.33 -21.60 68.01
CA GLY A 567 6.88 -22.73 68.83
C GLY A 567 7.51 -22.89 70.19
N VAL A 568 6.79 -23.62 71.05
CA VAL A 568 7.37 -24.23 72.26
C VAL A 568 7.22 -25.74 72.16
N THR A 569 8.33 -26.45 72.26
CA THR A 569 8.37 -27.92 72.22
C THR A 569 8.86 -28.46 73.55
N VAL A 570 8.21 -29.52 74.05
CA VAL A 570 8.70 -30.30 75.17
C VAL A 570 8.89 -31.74 74.70
N ASP A 571 10.15 -32.17 74.68
CA ASP A 571 10.55 -33.49 74.18
C ASP A 571 9.95 -34.61 75.02
N SER A 572 9.89 -35.81 74.43
CA SER A 572 9.20 -36.93 75.06
C SER A 572 9.83 -37.39 76.37
N GLY A 573 8.99 -37.61 77.39
CA GLY A 573 9.41 -38.00 78.73
C GLY A 573 9.96 -36.84 79.58
N VAL A 574 10.01 -35.61 79.05
CA VAL A 574 10.48 -34.45 79.80
C VAL A 574 9.41 -33.99 80.81
N THR A 575 9.83 -33.83 82.06
CA THR A 575 8.96 -33.44 83.19
C THR A 575 9.54 -32.27 83.97
N GLY A 576 8.65 -31.50 84.60
CA GLY A 576 9.04 -30.36 85.43
C GLY A 576 9.48 -29.12 84.65
N SER A 577 9.17 -29.03 83.35
CA SER A 577 9.42 -27.82 82.55
C SER A 577 8.49 -26.69 82.97
N LEU A 578 9.05 -25.52 83.26
CA LEU A 578 8.32 -24.33 83.72
C LEU A 578 8.74 -23.09 82.92
N ILE A 579 7.76 -22.35 82.39
CA ILE A 579 7.96 -20.98 81.91
C ILE A 579 7.36 -20.04 82.96
N ALA A 580 8.23 -19.42 83.75
CA ALA A 580 7.87 -18.48 84.81
C ALA A 580 8.05 -17.01 84.40
N ALA A 581 8.95 -16.73 83.45
CA ALA A 581 9.05 -15.44 82.76
C ALA A 581 7.77 -15.13 81.95
N ASN A 582 7.51 -13.84 81.72
CA ASN A 582 6.43 -13.42 80.83
C ASN A 582 6.81 -13.71 79.36
N ALA A 583 5.84 -14.07 78.54
CA ALA A 583 6.04 -14.38 77.13
C ALA A 583 5.08 -13.58 76.24
N ILE A 584 5.58 -13.08 75.11
CA ILE A 584 4.81 -12.47 74.04
C ILE A 584 4.74 -13.47 72.87
N LEU A 585 3.57 -13.69 72.31
CA LEU A 585 3.38 -14.50 71.10
C LEU A 585 3.44 -13.58 69.88
N GLY A 586 4.49 -13.72 69.08
CA GLY A 586 4.72 -12.90 67.87
C GLY A 586 3.83 -13.27 66.68
N GLY A 587 3.10 -14.39 66.77
CA GLY A 587 2.20 -14.90 65.74
C GLY A 587 1.49 -16.18 66.23
N PRO A 588 0.84 -16.96 65.34
CA PRO A 588 0.35 -18.29 65.69
C PRO A 588 1.52 -19.17 66.17
N VAL A 589 1.52 -19.53 67.46
CA VAL A 589 2.57 -20.35 68.07
C VAL A 589 2.02 -21.73 68.36
N SER A 590 2.77 -22.75 67.96
CA SER A 590 2.43 -24.15 68.27
C SER A 590 3.10 -24.59 69.57
N ILE A 591 2.31 -25.15 70.49
CA ILE A 591 2.82 -25.83 71.68
C ILE A 591 2.72 -27.34 71.46
N ASN A 592 3.88 -27.99 71.36
CA ASN A 592 4.00 -29.42 71.14
C ASN A 592 4.53 -30.10 72.41
N ILE A 593 3.69 -30.95 73.03
CA ILE A 593 4.04 -31.67 74.26
C ILE A 593 3.76 -33.15 74.00
N ALA A 594 4.80 -33.98 73.97
CA ALA A 594 4.66 -35.40 73.67
C ALA A 594 4.95 -36.25 74.91
N ASP A 595 3.94 -36.78 75.61
CA ASP A 595 4.15 -37.58 76.85
C ASP A 595 5.06 -36.88 77.88
N ALA A 596 4.79 -35.58 78.07
CA ALA A 596 5.60 -34.66 78.83
C ALA A 596 4.72 -33.66 79.63
N SER A 597 5.35 -32.77 80.40
CA SER A 597 4.64 -31.73 81.16
C SER A 597 5.29 -30.35 81.01
N LEU A 598 4.44 -29.36 80.74
CA LEU A 598 4.79 -27.94 80.72
C LEU A 598 3.87 -27.16 81.66
N SER A 599 4.47 -26.40 82.58
CA SER A 599 3.77 -25.41 83.39
C SER A 599 4.10 -24.01 82.89
N VAL A 600 3.09 -23.14 82.82
CA VAL A 600 3.28 -21.72 82.47
C VAL A 600 2.65 -20.87 83.57
N SER A 601 3.49 -20.13 84.30
CA SER A 601 3.06 -19.25 85.39
C SER A 601 3.27 -17.76 85.11
N GLY A 602 4.11 -17.42 84.13
CA GLY A 602 4.26 -16.05 83.64
C GLY A 602 3.05 -15.60 82.82
N ILE A 603 2.96 -14.29 82.57
CA ILE A 603 1.90 -13.72 81.72
C ILE A 603 2.22 -14.05 80.26
N VAL A 604 1.24 -14.62 79.55
CA VAL A 604 1.29 -14.81 78.09
C VAL A 604 0.45 -13.72 77.43
N SER A 605 1.03 -13.00 76.47
CA SER A 605 0.41 -11.85 75.78
C SER A 605 0.75 -11.84 74.28
N GLY A 606 0.29 -10.85 73.51
CA GLY A 606 0.55 -10.72 72.07
C GLY A 606 -0.66 -11.04 71.19
N SER A 607 -0.50 -10.85 69.87
CA SER A 607 -1.56 -11.05 68.87
C SER A 607 -1.66 -12.50 68.36
N GLY A 608 -0.82 -13.39 68.87
CA GLY A 608 -0.74 -14.79 68.50
C GLY A 608 -1.83 -15.68 69.10
N SER A 609 -2.11 -16.81 68.43
CA SER A 609 -2.96 -17.89 68.95
C SER A 609 -2.12 -19.08 69.40
N LEU A 610 -2.55 -19.78 70.45
CA LEU A 610 -1.91 -21.02 70.91
C LEU A 610 -2.61 -22.24 70.28
N GLY A 611 -1.89 -23.00 69.45
CA GLY A 611 -2.30 -24.33 69.00
C GLY A 611 -1.69 -25.42 69.89
N ARG A 612 -2.49 -26.38 70.38
CA ARG A 612 -1.99 -27.54 71.16
C ARG A 612 -2.08 -28.82 70.33
N SER A 613 -0.95 -29.50 70.14
CA SER A 613 -0.90 -30.88 69.64
C SER A 613 -0.34 -31.78 70.73
N ALA A 614 -1.17 -32.68 71.28
CA ALA A 614 -0.80 -33.51 72.43
C ALA A 614 -1.58 -34.85 72.46
N PRO A 615 -0.92 -36.01 72.62
CA PRO A 615 -1.56 -37.29 72.98
C PRO A 615 -2.19 -37.25 74.39
N GLU A 616 -3.14 -38.15 74.67
CA GLU A 616 -4.01 -38.15 75.88
C GLU A 616 -3.30 -38.07 77.26
N LEU A 617 -1.99 -38.38 77.37
CA LEU A 617 -1.23 -38.36 78.63
C LEU A 617 -0.48 -37.05 78.93
N SER A 618 -0.51 -36.06 78.03
CA SER A 618 0.25 -34.81 78.19
C SER A 618 -0.52 -33.75 78.99
N ARG A 619 0.14 -33.05 79.93
CA ARG A 619 -0.47 -32.02 80.79
C ARG A 619 0.15 -30.64 80.54
N LEU A 620 -0.66 -29.70 80.05
CA LEU A 620 -0.36 -28.26 80.04
C LEU A 620 -1.10 -27.61 81.21
N GLN A 621 -0.36 -27.02 82.16
CA GLN A 621 -0.93 -26.29 83.29
C GLN A 621 -0.57 -24.82 83.15
N ALA A 622 -1.47 -24.04 82.54
CA ALA A 622 -1.28 -22.61 82.29
C ALA A 622 -2.20 -21.77 83.19
N ALA A 623 -1.63 -20.83 83.93
CA ALA A 623 -2.39 -19.78 84.61
C ALA A 623 -2.68 -18.64 83.61
N ILE A 624 -3.52 -18.89 82.61
CA ILE A 624 -3.85 -17.89 81.58
C ILE A 624 -4.64 -16.76 82.23
N ARG A 625 -3.99 -15.61 82.47
CA ARG A 625 -4.68 -14.35 82.78
C ARG A 625 -4.78 -13.54 81.49
N THR A 626 -5.85 -13.73 80.74
CA THR A 626 -6.21 -12.82 79.65
C THR A 626 -6.56 -11.46 80.26
N ARG A 627 -5.72 -10.44 80.05
CA ARG A 627 -6.18 -9.04 80.07
C ARG A 627 -6.58 -8.69 78.65
N ALA A 628 -7.87 -8.45 78.45
CA ALA A 628 -8.33 -7.65 77.34
C ALA A 628 -7.93 -6.20 77.63
N GLU A 629 -7.04 -5.63 76.81
CA GLU A 629 -6.91 -4.19 76.63
C GLU A 629 -7.03 -3.89 75.14
#